data_AF-A0A3D1RI08-F1
#
_entry.id   AF-A0A3D1RI08-F1
#
_cell.length_a   1.000
_cell.length_b   1.000
_cell.length_c   1.000
_cell.angle_alpha   90.00
_cell.angle_beta   90.00
_cell.angle_gamma   90.00
#
_symmetry.space_group_name_H-M   'P 1'
#
loop_
_entity.id
_entity.type
_entity.pdbx_description
1 polymer ?
#
loop_
_entity_poly.entity_id
_entity_poly.type
_entity_poly.pdbx_seq_one_letter_code
_entity_poly.pdbx_strand_id
1 'polypeptide(L)'
;MNQYLKLYEKSNNPLENNEILEKVIKAYISYKKNGSTTFYNEIEKAGTERKKSTPPPMTEKDTFWSVLFNKWKRNILNNIGKINPEKYQGHFEELVKNLKEIPDITSYHELCNIVKNHPIVSKYGIMPSGDRLWNFVLSRNISGRKDNDINPNYRLYINSEASDTYQIVAGFISKCSKQNLPYYLKFIEVPEDYQDRADSIVIWADEKTLFKYITILNDLKEEVPNIISRCNEPPLLTMRINDWIGFGEEPNEGSYTSARIKLLKNSIDNAITKWIIENQDKRLTFGKSNFSIKEYITAKSVKEEFDIIKREIMRNPKCSIRYGLEINDLNSDLYIELCNDLVSQVIPNIKDNNYQIPYNKNGKKMFFNFNESIYEVLDMIVRSDTEKNDIFEKIRGNIKANSKQYGIDAEKFIFNDDYLERIKKTEEKERE
;
A
#
# COMPACT_ATOMS: atom_id res chain seq x y z
N MET A 1 -27.86 18.43 6.73
CA MET A 1 -26.71 18.09 5.88
C MET A 1 -25.95 16.97 6.57
N ASN A 2 -26.02 15.78 5.97
CA ASN A 2 -25.45 14.53 6.46
C ASN A 2 -23.95 14.67 6.70
N GLN A 3 -23.46 14.09 7.80
CA GLN A 3 -22.03 14.08 8.14
C GLN A 3 -21.18 13.44 7.03
N TYR A 4 -21.72 12.45 6.33
CA TYR A 4 -21.08 11.80 5.18
C TYR A 4 -20.94 12.75 3.97
N LEU A 5 -21.98 13.54 3.68
CA LEU A 5 -21.88 14.56 2.62
C LEU A 5 -20.85 15.63 2.98
N LYS A 6 -20.81 16.07 4.25
CA LYS A 6 -19.78 17.01 4.73
C LYS A 6 -18.38 16.42 4.63
N LEU A 7 -18.21 15.12 4.90
CA LEU A 7 -16.94 14.42 4.75
C LEU A 7 -16.48 14.44 3.28
N TYR A 8 -17.40 14.13 2.36
CA TYR A 8 -17.14 14.20 0.92
C TYR A 8 -16.74 15.61 0.47
N GLU A 9 -17.51 16.63 0.85
CA GLU A 9 -17.24 18.01 0.45
C GLU A 9 -15.90 18.52 0.95
N LYS A 10 -15.55 18.18 2.20
CA LYS A 10 -14.26 18.56 2.82
C LYS A 10 -13.07 17.71 2.38
N SER A 11 -13.33 16.56 1.77
CA SER A 11 -12.26 15.70 1.28
C SER A 11 -11.50 16.39 0.15
N ASN A 12 -10.18 16.28 0.18
CA ASN A 12 -9.32 16.68 -0.93
C ASN A 12 -8.71 15.41 -1.54
N ASN A 13 -8.58 15.40 -2.86
CA ASN A 13 -7.81 14.38 -3.52
C ASN A 13 -6.32 14.55 -3.14
N PRO A 14 -5.69 13.54 -2.51
CA PRO A 14 -4.31 13.66 -2.05
C PRO A 14 -3.31 13.90 -3.20
N LEU A 15 -3.67 13.56 -4.44
CA LEU A 15 -2.80 13.70 -5.61
C LEU A 15 -2.80 15.11 -6.21
N GLU A 16 -3.69 16.00 -5.74
CA GLU A 16 -3.62 17.43 -6.04
C GLU A 16 -2.47 18.10 -5.28
N ASN A 17 -1.96 17.46 -4.21
CA ASN A 17 -0.74 17.91 -3.54
C ASN A 17 0.51 17.45 -4.31
N ASN A 18 1.33 18.40 -4.76
CA ASN A 18 2.56 18.13 -5.51
C ASN A 18 3.57 17.26 -4.74
N GLU A 19 3.70 17.42 -3.42
CA GLU A 19 4.64 16.62 -2.62
C GLU A 19 4.20 15.16 -2.53
N ILE A 20 2.89 14.92 -2.38
CA ILE A 20 2.33 13.56 -2.36
C ILE A 20 2.49 12.91 -3.73
N LEU A 21 2.13 13.62 -4.81
CA LEU A 21 2.27 13.12 -6.17
C LEU A 21 3.74 12.81 -6.51
N GLU A 22 4.67 13.65 -6.07
CA GLU A 22 6.10 13.40 -6.22
C GLU A 22 6.54 12.12 -5.50
N LYS A 23 6.10 11.90 -4.25
CA LYS A 23 6.39 10.66 -3.52
C LYS A 23 5.84 9.43 -4.23
N VAL A 24 4.62 9.51 -4.79
CA VAL A 24 4.01 8.44 -5.59
C VAL A 24 4.83 8.14 -6.84
N ILE A 25 5.30 9.17 -7.57
CA ILE A 25 6.12 8.99 -8.77
C ILE A 25 7.50 8.43 -8.41
N LYS A 26 8.11 8.86 -7.30
CA LYS A 26 9.37 8.29 -6.82
C LYS A 26 9.23 6.81 -6.44
N ALA A 27 8.14 6.44 -5.77
CA ALA A 27 7.81 5.04 -5.51
C ALA A 27 7.63 4.25 -6.82
N TYR A 28 7.01 4.86 -7.83
CA TYR A 28 6.85 4.26 -9.15
C TYR A 28 8.18 3.99 -9.86
N ILE A 29 9.05 5.01 -9.91
CA ILE A 29 10.40 4.91 -10.49
C ILE A 29 11.23 3.86 -9.74
N SER A 30 11.20 3.88 -8.41
CA SER A 30 11.91 2.92 -7.54
C SER A 30 11.53 1.48 -7.91
N TYR A 31 10.23 1.19 -8.00
CA TYR A 31 9.73 -0.13 -8.42
C TYR A 31 10.17 -0.51 -9.83
N LYS A 32 10.18 0.42 -10.78
CA LYS A 32 10.60 0.12 -12.16
C LYS A 32 12.10 -0.16 -12.28
N LYS A 33 12.92 0.51 -11.48
CA LYS A 33 14.38 0.29 -11.42
C LYS A 33 14.75 -0.95 -10.62
N ASN A 34 13.97 -1.30 -9.60
CA ASN A 34 14.22 -2.43 -8.72
C ASN A 34 13.22 -3.57 -8.95
N GLY A 35 13.61 -4.58 -9.72
CA GLY A 35 12.77 -5.75 -9.99
C GLY A 35 12.44 -6.63 -8.78
N SER A 36 12.99 -6.36 -7.59
CA SER A 36 12.72 -7.13 -6.35
C SER A 36 11.55 -6.60 -5.51
N THR A 37 11.01 -5.42 -5.84
CA THR A 37 9.89 -4.80 -5.13
C THR A 37 8.68 -4.66 -6.04
N THR A 38 7.53 -4.29 -5.47
CA THR A 38 6.31 -3.99 -6.22
C THR A 38 5.92 -2.53 -5.98
N PHE A 39 5.20 -1.92 -6.92
CA PHE A 39 4.69 -0.57 -6.69
C PHE A 39 3.82 -0.47 -5.43
N TYR A 40 3.11 -1.54 -5.08
CA TYR A 40 2.38 -1.65 -3.82
C TYR A 40 3.29 -1.48 -2.61
N ASN A 41 4.38 -2.24 -2.54
CA ASN A 41 5.29 -2.18 -1.41
C ASN A 41 5.97 -0.81 -1.30
N GLU A 42 6.36 -0.20 -2.42
CA GLU A 42 6.96 1.14 -2.41
C GLU A 42 5.99 2.22 -1.93
N ILE A 43 4.69 2.13 -2.28
CA ILE A 43 3.66 3.04 -1.80
C ILE A 43 3.39 2.85 -0.30
N GLU A 44 3.29 1.60 0.15
CA GLU A 44 3.05 1.30 1.56
C GLU A 44 4.23 1.72 2.44
N LYS A 45 5.46 1.63 1.92
CA LYS A 45 6.67 2.07 2.62
C LYS A 45 6.83 3.58 2.67
N ALA A 46 6.21 4.32 1.74
CA ALA A 46 6.35 5.77 1.73
C ALA A 46 5.68 6.39 2.98
N GLY A 47 6.42 7.21 3.72
CA GLY A 47 5.98 7.74 5.01
C GLY A 47 6.45 6.94 6.24
N THR A 48 7.34 5.96 6.08
CA THR A 48 7.97 5.25 7.20
C THR A 48 9.36 5.79 7.57
N GLU A 49 9.85 6.85 6.93
CA GLU A 49 11.26 7.26 7.00
C GLU A 49 11.73 7.65 8.40
N ARG A 50 10.81 8.11 9.27
CA ARG A 50 11.09 8.50 10.66
C ARG A 50 10.56 7.51 11.68
N LYS A 51 9.93 6.45 11.21
CA LYS A 51 9.22 5.50 12.05
C LYS A 51 10.21 4.64 12.81
N LYS A 52 9.87 4.25 14.04
CA LYS A 52 10.69 3.37 14.86
C LYS A 52 10.07 1.98 14.98
N SER A 53 10.94 0.98 14.93
CA SER A 53 10.63 -0.44 15.13
C SER A 53 11.00 -0.93 16.53
N THR A 54 11.13 -0.02 17.50
CA THR A 54 11.39 -0.39 18.89
C THR A 54 10.24 -1.26 19.41
N PRO A 55 10.50 -2.49 19.90
CA PRO A 55 9.44 -3.36 20.37
C PRO A 55 8.60 -2.73 21.49
N PRO A 56 7.31 -3.06 21.57
CA PRO A 56 6.48 -2.61 22.68
C PRO A 56 6.93 -3.20 24.01
N PRO A 57 6.73 -2.49 25.13
CA PRO A 57 6.96 -3.04 26.46
C PRO A 57 6.22 -4.36 26.64
N MET A 58 6.91 -5.38 27.18
CA MET A 58 6.31 -6.71 27.37
C MET A 58 5.06 -6.65 28.25
N THR A 59 5.05 -5.75 29.25
CA THR A 59 3.90 -5.52 30.13
C THR A 59 2.64 -5.09 29.38
N GLU A 60 2.77 -4.30 28.32
CA GLU A 60 1.63 -3.87 27.49
C GLU A 60 1.11 -5.01 26.63
N LYS A 61 2.03 -5.80 26.06
CA LYS A 61 1.70 -7.00 25.29
C LYS A 61 1.00 -8.05 26.17
N ASP A 62 1.54 -8.30 27.36
CA ASP A 62 0.97 -9.21 28.36
C ASP A 62 -0.43 -8.78 28.76
N THR A 63 -0.60 -7.49 29.09
CA THR A 63 -1.90 -6.92 29.44
C THR A 63 -2.90 -7.03 28.30
N PHE A 64 -2.50 -6.69 27.07
CA PHE A 64 -3.38 -6.71 25.91
C PHE A 64 -3.93 -8.12 25.64
N TRP A 65 -3.04 -9.10 25.50
CA TRP A 65 -3.44 -10.45 25.13
C TRP A 65 -4.16 -11.19 26.26
N SER A 66 -3.73 -11.00 27.51
CA SER A 66 -4.42 -11.62 28.66
C SER A 66 -5.84 -11.09 28.82
N VAL A 67 -6.05 -9.78 28.70
CA VAL A 67 -7.38 -9.16 28.77
C VAL A 67 -8.28 -9.67 27.65
N LEU A 68 -7.79 -9.72 26.42
CA LEU A 68 -8.57 -10.21 25.28
C LEU A 68 -8.95 -11.68 25.44
N PHE A 69 -8.00 -12.55 25.81
CA PHE A 69 -8.25 -13.97 26.01
C PHE A 69 -9.24 -14.21 27.15
N ASN A 70 -9.03 -13.59 28.31
CA ASN A 70 -9.91 -13.77 29.47
C ASN A 70 -11.32 -13.25 29.17
N LYS A 71 -11.45 -12.12 28.45
CA LYS A 71 -12.75 -11.60 28.02
C LYS A 71 -13.45 -12.57 27.08
N TRP A 72 -12.74 -13.12 26.10
CA TRP A 72 -13.28 -14.14 25.20
C TRP A 72 -13.75 -15.39 25.94
N LYS A 73 -12.88 -15.97 26.78
CA LYS A 73 -13.18 -17.13 27.62
C LYS A 73 -14.46 -16.90 28.44
N ARG A 74 -14.53 -15.80 29.19
CA ARG A 74 -15.71 -15.45 30.00
C ARG A 74 -16.96 -15.28 29.15
N ASN A 75 -16.86 -14.66 27.97
CA ASN A 75 -17.99 -14.51 27.07
C ASN A 75 -18.51 -15.86 26.56
N ILE A 76 -17.62 -16.80 26.23
CA ILE A 76 -18.03 -18.16 25.83
C ILE A 76 -18.74 -18.86 26.99
N LEU A 77 -18.12 -18.90 28.18
CA LEU A 77 -18.64 -19.61 29.35
C LEU A 77 -19.96 -19.03 29.87
N ASN A 78 -20.12 -17.71 29.84
CA ASN A 78 -21.34 -17.05 30.34
C ASN A 78 -22.51 -17.11 29.34
N ASN A 79 -22.26 -17.49 28.08
CA ASN A 79 -23.27 -17.44 27.02
C ASN A 79 -23.43 -18.79 26.29
N ILE A 80 -23.09 -19.91 26.93
CA ILE A 80 -23.16 -21.26 26.34
C ILE A 80 -24.48 -21.49 25.60
N GLY A 81 -25.63 -21.16 26.22
CA GLY A 81 -26.96 -21.33 25.61
C GLY A 81 -27.37 -20.32 24.52
N LYS A 82 -26.54 -19.30 24.25
CA LYS A 82 -26.80 -18.25 23.25
C LYS A 82 -25.81 -18.28 22.08
N ILE A 83 -24.79 -19.12 22.15
CA ILE A 83 -23.79 -19.27 21.10
C ILE A 83 -24.28 -20.30 20.10
N ASN A 84 -24.15 -20.01 18.81
CA ASN A 84 -24.43 -21.01 17.76
C ASN A 84 -23.29 -22.05 17.75
N PRO A 85 -23.54 -23.33 18.13
CA PRO A 85 -22.53 -24.37 18.19
C PRO A 85 -22.00 -24.80 16.80
N GLU A 86 -22.74 -24.57 15.72
CA GLU A 86 -22.34 -24.94 14.35
C GLU A 86 -21.04 -24.24 13.93
N LYS A 87 -20.79 -23.02 14.45
CA LYS A 87 -19.53 -22.28 14.23
C LYS A 87 -18.29 -23.08 14.65
N TYR A 88 -18.44 -24.00 15.59
CA TYR A 88 -17.36 -24.78 16.18
C TYR A 88 -17.26 -26.19 15.61
N GLN A 89 -17.95 -26.48 14.50
CA GLN A 89 -17.81 -27.73 13.75
C GLN A 89 -17.97 -28.99 14.64
N GLY A 90 -18.92 -28.96 15.58
CA GLY A 90 -19.17 -30.05 16.53
C GLY A 90 -18.27 -30.06 17.77
N HIS A 91 -17.28 -29.17 17.87
CA HIS A 91 -16.34 -29.17 19.00
C HIS A 91 -16.70 -28.18 20.13
N PHE A 92 -17.91 -27.61 20.13
CA PHE A 92 -18.27 -26.57 21.09
C PHE A 92 -18.23 -27.06 22.55
N GLU A 93 -18.73 -28.27 22.81
CA GLU A 93 -18.73 -28.85 24.16
C GLU A 93 -17.31 -29.12 24.67
N GLU A 94 -16.44 -29.64 23.81
CA GLU A 94 -15.02 -29.85 24.12
C GLU A 94 -14.32 -28.52 24.42
N LEU A 95 -14.57 -27.49 23.62
CA LEU A 95 -14.06 -26.14 23.86
C LEU A 95 -14.51 -25.63 25.23
N VAL A 96 -15.81 -25.72 25.55
CA VAL A 96 -16.35 -25.29 26.85
C VAL A 96 -15.70 -26.05 28.00
N LYS A 97 -15.50 -27.37 27.87
CA LYS A 97 -14.82 -28.18 28.90
C LYS A 97 -13.39 -27.67 29.14
N ASN A 98 -12.60 -27.51 28.07
CA ASN A 98 -11.23 -26.99 28.17
C ASN A 98 -11.20 -25.60 28.82
N LEU A 99 -12.08 -24.70 28.41
CA LEU A 99 -12.13 -23.33 28.95
C LEU A 99 -12.50 -23.26 30.44
N LYS A 100 -13.23 -24.23 30.98
CA LYS A 100 -13.53 -24.29 32.42
C LYS A 100 -12.31 -24.70 33.26
N GLU A 101 -11.41 -25.50 32.70
CA GLU A 101 -10.21 -26.01 33.37
C GLU A 101 -9.06 -25.00 33.34
N ILE A 102 -9.02 -24.16 32.30
CA ILE A 102 -7.99 -23.12 32.14
C ILE A 102 -8.30 -21.96 33.10
N PRO A 103 -7.37 -21.53 33.99
CA PRO A 103 -7.55 -20.34 34.81
C PRO A 103 -7.50 -19.05 33.97
N ASP A 104 -7.80 -17.90 34.57
CA ASP A 104 -7.55 -16.62 33.89
C ASP A 104 -6.04 -16.39 33.79
N ILE A 105 -5.58 -15.92 32.64
CA ILE A 105 -4.15 -15.67 32.40
C ILE A 105 -3.79 -14.21 32.65
N THR A 106 -2.51 -13.93 32.82
CA THR A 106 -1.97 -12.60 33.08
C THR A 106 -0.88 -12.21 32.09
N SER A 107 -0.38 -13.15 31.28
CA SER A 107 0.72 -12.90 30.34
C SER A 107 0.49 -13.49 28.95
N TYR A 108 1.21 -12.95 27.97
CA TYR A 108 1.30 -13.49 26.62
C TYR A 108 1.99 -14.86 26.60
N HIS A 109 2.95 -15.10 27.49
CA HIS A 109 3.60 -16.40 27.61
C HIS A 109 2.62 -17.51 28.02
N GLU A 110 1.72 -17.25 28.96
CA GLU A 110 0.66 -18.19 29.34
C GLU A 110 -0.30 -18.45 28.18
N LEU A 111 -0.66 -17.42 27.39
CA LEU A 111 -1.45 -17.61 26.18
C LEU A 111 -0.75 -18.57 25.21
N CYS A 112 0.53 -18.35 24.92
CA CYS A 112 1.32 -19.25 24.07
C CYS A 112 1.35 -20.69 24.60
N ASN A 113 1.46 -20.87 25.92
CA ASN A 113 1.44 -22.20 26.54
C ASN A 113 0.07 -22.88 26.40
N ILE A 114 -1.04 -22.15 26.60
CA ILE A 114 -2.40 -22.67 26.39
C ILE A 114 -2.56 -23.14 24.95
N VAL A 115 -2.18 -22.30 24.00
CA VAL A 115 -2.29 -22.58 22.57
C VAL A 115 -1.53 -23.85 22.19
N LYS A 116 -0.32 -24.02 22.73
CA LYS A 116 0.52 -25.19 22.46
C LYS A 116 -0.10 -26.48 23.02
N ASN A 117 -0.73 -26.39 24.19
CA ASN A 117 -1.18 -27.57 24.94
C ASN A 117 -2.68 -27.89 24.77
N HIS A 118 -3.48 -26.95 24.26
CA HIS A 118 -4.93 -27.12 24.05
C HIS A 118 -5.29 -26.86 22.57
N PRO A 119 -5.20 -27.89 21.70
CA PRO A 119 -5.47 -27.74 20.28
C PRO A 119 -6.83 -27.12 19.97
N ILE A 120 -7.84 -27.42 20.79
CA ILE A 120 -9.19 -26.88 20.57
C ILE A 120 -9.29 -25.38 20.88
N VAL A 121 -8.55 -24.92 21.88
CA VAL A 121 -8.45 -23.50 22.23
C VAL A 121 -7.62 -22.78 21.18
N SER A 122 -6.53 -23.38 20.70
CA SER A 122 -5.74 -22.84 19.58
C SER A 122 -6.59 -22.66 18.31
N LYS A 123 -7.47 -23.61 18.00
CA LYS A 123 -8.33 -23.56 16.80
C LYS A 123 -9.35 -22.41 16.83
N TYR A 124 -9.90 -22.05 17.99
CA TYR A 124 -11.04 -21.13 18.10
C TYR A 124 -10.79 -19.88 18.97
N GLY A 125 -9.64 -19.80 19.63
CA GLY A 125 -9.29 -18.77 20.59
C GLY A 125 -8.91 -17.43 19.96
N ILE A 126 -8.80 -16.42 20.82
CA ILE A 126 -8.20 -15.15 20.44
C ILE A 126 -6.68 -15.30 20.52
N MET A 127 -6.04 -15.20 19.37
CA MET A 127 -4.60 -15.31 19.24
C MET A 127 -4.06 -14.27 18.27
N PRO A 128 -2.77 -13.93 18.36
CA PRO A 128 -2.08 -13.35 17.22
C PRO A 128 -2.29 -14.25 16.02
N SER A 129 -2.44 -13.67 14.83
CA SER A 129 -2.50 -14.49 13.63
C SER A 129 -1.16 -15.22 13.48
N GLY A 130 -1.20 -16.43 12.91
CA GLY A 130 0.01 -17.09 12.43
C GLY A 130 0.60 -16.40 11.19
N ASP A 131 -0.12 -15.41 10.62
CA ASP A 131 0.38 -14.58 9.54
C ASP A 131 1.39 -13.59 10.10
N ARG A 132 2.63 -13.74 9.65
CA ARG A 132 3.80 -13.00 10.14
C ARG A 132 3.58 -11.48 10.29
N LEU A 133 2.71 -10.90 9.48
CA LEU A 133 2.52 -9.46 9.39
C LEU A 133 1.33 -8.90 10.21
N TRP A 134 0.18 -9.58 10.29
CA TRP A 134 -1.09 -8.93 10.65
C TRP A 134 -1.88 -9.64 11.73
N ASN A 135 -2.06 -9.01 12.89
CA ASN A 135 -3.08 -9.44 13.83
C ASN A 135 -4.43 -8.84 13.51
N PHE A 136 -5.49 -9.66 13.57
CA PHE A 136 -6.86 -9.21 13.40
C PHE A 136 -7.61 -9.31 14.73
N VAL A 137 -8.33 -8.25 15.09
CA VAL A 137 -9.14 -8.21 16.31
C VAL A 137 -10.56 -7.79 15.96
N LEU A 138 -11.51 -8.69 16.22
CA LEU A 138 -12.93 -8.49 15.94
C LEU A 138 -13.75 -8.65 17.23
N SER A 139 -14.62 -7.69 17.52
CA SER A 139 -15.56 -7.75 18.65
C SER A 139 -16.45 -8.99 18.60
N ARG A 140 -16.87 -9.42 17.41
CA ARG A 140 -17.68 -10.65 17.20
C ARG A 140 -16.95 -11.93 17.64
N ASN A 141 -15.63 -11.98 17.43
CA ASN A 141 -14.82 -13.15 17.80
C ASN A 141 -14.67 -13.20 19.32
N ILE A 142 -14.50 -12.04 19.97
CA ILE A 142 -14.35 -11.92 21.42
C ILE A 142 -15.69 -12.16 22.15
N SER A 143 -16.80 -11.70 21.60
CA SER A 143 -18.14 -11.86 22.21
C SER A 143 -18.79 -13.21 21.90
N GLY A 144 -18.39 -13.88 20.82
CA GLY A 144 -19.00 -15.11 20.32
C GLY A 144 -20.32 -14.90 19.57
N ARG A 145 -20.91 -13.70 19.61
CA ARG A 145 -22.23 -13.39 19.03
C ARG A 145 -22.11 -12.73 17.64
N LYS A 146 -23.10 -12.97 16.77
CA LYS A 146 -23.15 -12.41 15.39
C LYS A 146 -23.95 -11.10 15.27
N ASP A 147 -24.73 -10.77 16.28
CA ASP A 147 -25.75 -9.70 16.27
C ASP A 147 -25.17 -8.27 16.36
N ASN A 148 -23.86 -8.12 16.52
CA ASN A 148 -23.19 -6.82 16.63
C ASN A 148 -21.84 -6.82 15.89
N ASP A 149 -21.90 -6.82 14.57
CA ASP A 149 -20.74 -6.86 13.68
C ASP A 149 -20.69 -5.65 12.72
N ILE A 150 -19.51 -5.38 12.18
CA ILE A 150 -19.29 -4.30 11.21
C ILE A 150 -19.41 -4.87 9.80
N ASN A 151 -20.16 -4.17 8.95
CA ASN A 151 -20.08 -4.38 7.51
C ASN A 151 -19.13 -3.31 6.91
N PRO A 152 -17.87 -3.64 6.61
CA PRO A 152 -16.88 -2.63 6.30
C PRO A 152 -17.20 -1.85 5.02
N ASN A 153 -17.43 -0.55 5.16
CA ASN A 153 -17.56 0.40 4.05
C ASN A 153 -16.43 1.44 4.08
N TYR A 154 -15.71 1.56 5.19
CA TYR A 154 -14.68 2.56 5.40
C TYR A 154 -13.48 1.98 6.15
N ARG A 155 -12.33 2.63 5.97
CA ARG A 155 -11.10 2.35 6.70
C ARG A 155 -10.54 3.62 7.31
N LEU A 156 -10.11 3.52 8.56
CA LEU A 156 -9.26 4.48 9.24
C LEU A 156 -7.85 3.90 9.36
N TYR A 157 -6.85 4.70 9.04
CA TYR A 157 -5.45 4.31 8.99
C TYR A 157 -4.65 5.09 10.02
N ILE A 158 -3.80 4.39 10.77
CA ILE A 158 -2.90 4.99 11.76
C ILE A 158 -1.49 4.44 11.54
N ASN A 159 -0.51 5.34 11.44
CA ASN A 159 0.90 5.03 11.27
C ASN A 159 1.65 5.13 12.61
N SER A 160 1.40 4.19 13.52
CA SER A 160 2.01 4.16 14.86
C SER A 160 3.45 3.64 14.85
N GLU A 161 4.26 4.03 15.86
CA GLU A 161 5.51 3.33 16.20
C GLU A 161 5.20 1.94 16.79
N ALA A 162 6.15 1.01 16.66
CA ALA A 162 5.98 -0.35 17.20
C ALA A 162 5.78 -0.36 18.72
N SER A 163 6.42 0.57 19.43
CA SER A 163 6.33 0.68 20.88
C SER A 163 4.96 1.06 21.41
N ASP A 164 4.13 1.66 20.56
CA ASP A 164 2.92 2.41 20.95
C ASP A 164 1.64 1.67 20.57
N THR A 165 1.75 0.67 19.71
CA THR A 165 0.62 0.06 19.03
C THR A 165 -0.36 -0.60 19.99
N TYR A 166 0.13 -1.34 21.00
CA TYR A 166 -0.77 -1.96 21.97
C TYR A 166 -1.54 -0.94 22.79
N GLN A 167 -0.94 0.19 23.16
CA GLN A 167 -1.65 1.25 23.91
C GLN A 167 -2.75 1.89 23.07
N ILE A 168 -2.47 2.21 21.80
CA ILE A 168 -3.46 2.78 20.87
C ILE A 168 -4.62 1.79 20.65
N VAL A 169 -4.31 0.54 20.31
CA VAL A 169 -5.33 -0.49 20.03
C VAL A 169 -6.14 -0.83 21.28
N ALA A 170 -5.50 -0.98 22.45
CA ALA A 170 -6.18 -1.24 23.71
C ALA A 170 -7.08 -0.07 24.12
N GLY A 171 -6.61 1.17 23.98
CA GLY A 171 -7.39 2.38 24.25
C GLY A 171 -8.65 2.45 23.38
N PHE A 172 -8.49 2.20 22.08
CA PHE A 172 -9.61 2.17 21.13
C PHE A 172 -10.64 1.09 21.49
N ILE A 173 -10.19 -0.15 21.73
CA ILE A 173 -11.06 -1.28 22.11
C ILE A 173 -11.77 -1.02 23.43
N SER A 174 -11.08 -0.43 24.41
CA SER A 174 -11.64 -0.09 25.72
C SER A 174 -12.79 0.92 25.58
N LYS A 175 -12.58 2.00 24.82
CA LYS A 175 -13.62 3.00 24.55
C LYS A 175 -14.79 2.42 23.76
N CYS A 176 -14.53 1.62 22.72
CA CYS A 176 -15.61 0.92 22.00
C CYS A 176 -16.42 0.02 22.93
N SER A 177 -15.75 -0.74 23.81
CA SER A 177 -16.41 -1.62 24.77
C SER A 177 -17.28 -0.86 25.77
N LYS A 178 -16.82 0.29 26.29
CA LYS A 178 -17.59 1.15 27.20
C LYS A 178 -18.86 1.71 26.55
N GLN A 179 -18.81 1.95 25.24
CA GLN A 179 -19.94 2.46 24.45
C GLN A 179 -20.75 1.34 23.77
N ASN A 180 -20.45 0.07 24.05
CA ASN A 180 -21.06 -1.10 23.41
C ASN A 180 -21.00 -1.07 21.87
N LEU A 181 -19.94 -0.48 21.30
CA LEU A 181 -19.71 -0.44 19.87
C LEU A 181 -18.98 -1.72 19.42
N PRO A 182 -19.37 -2.29 18.26
CA PRO A 182 -18.54 -3.32 17.64
C PRO A 182 -17.19 -2.72 17.24
N TYR A 183 -16.22 -3.55 16.87
CA TYR A 183 -14.94 -3.11 16.31
C TYR A 183 -14.33 -4.20 15.45
N TYR A 184 -13.70 -3.80 14.34
CA TYR A 184 -12.89 -4.65 13.49
C TYR A 184 -11.63 -3.88 13.14
N LEU A 185 -10.47 -4.40 13.53
CA LEU A 185 -9.19 -3.80 13.21
C LEU A 185 -8.13 -4.86 12.93
N LYS A 186 -7.05 -4.42 12.27
CA LYS A 186 -5.79 -5.14 12.20
C LYS A 186 -4.63 -4.25 12.60
N PHE A 187 -3.55 -4.86 13.08
CA PHE A 187 -2.31 -4.16 13.39
C PHE A 187 -1.07 -5.03 13.16
N ILE A 188 0.08 -4.40 12.97
CA ILE A 188 1.36 -5.10 12.80
C ILE A 188 1.85 -5.66 14.15
N GLU A 189 2.15 -6.94 14.19
CA GLU A 189 2.68 -7.61 15.39
C GLU A 189 4.20 -7.52 15.52
N VAL A 190 4.89 -7.71 14.39
CA VAL A 190 6.33 -7.91 14.32
C VAL A 190 7.01 -6.54 14.16
N PRO A 191 7.83 -6.10 15.12
CA PRO A 191 8.43 -4.76 15.09
C PRO A 191 9.23 -4.48 13.83
N GLU A 192 9.89 -5.48 13.26
CA GLU A 192 10.70 -5.36 12.03
C GLU A 192 9.86 -4.90 10.83
N ASP A 193 8.59 -5.32 10.76
CA ASP A 193 7.70 -5.01 9.64
C ASP A 193 7.18 -3.55 9.67
N TYR A 194 7.36 -2.83 10.79
CA TYR A 194 6.92 -1.45 10.90
C TYR A 194 7.62 -0.52 9.91
N GLN A 195 8.87 -0.82 9.52
CA GLN A 195 9.65 0.01 8.59
C GLN A 195 9.19 -0.10 7.13
N ASP A 196 8.43 -1.14 6.80
CA ASP A 196 8.05 -1.43 5.42
C ASP A 196 6.62 -0.97 5.09
N ARG A 197 5.87 -0.44 6.07
CA ARG A 197 4.47 -0.07 5.89
C ARG A 197 4.02 1.13 6.73
N ALA A 198 3.28 2.05 6.15
CA ALA A 198 2.69 3.22 6.80
C ALA A 198 1.29 2.95 7.41
N ASP A 199 0.70 1.76 7.18
CA ASP A 199 -0.63 1.39 7.70
C ASP A 199 -0.56 0.50 8.95
N SER A 200 0.28 0.85 9.95
CA SER A 200 0.53 0.02 11.14
C SER A 200 -0.73 -0.52 11.80
N ILE A 201 -1.80 0.29 11.84
CA ILE A 201 -3.11 -0.07 12.35
C ILE A 201 -4.14 0.35 11.31
N VAL A 202 -5.06 -0.57 10.99
CA VAL A 202 -6.21 -0.31 10.11
C VAL A 202 -7.49 -0.68 10.85
N ILE A 203 -8.42 0.26 10.97
CA ILE A 203 -9.70 0.09 11.63
C ILE A 203 -10.79 0.16 10.57
N TRP A 204 -11.57 -0.90 10.43
CA TRP A 204 -12.74 -0.93 9.55
C TRP A 204 -13.94 -0.33 10.24
N ALA A 205 -14.73 0.42 9.47
CA ALA A 205 -15.96 1.06 9.92
C ALA A 205 -17.07 0.97 8.89
N ASP A 206 -18.28 1.28 9.33
CA ASP A 206 -19.51 1.36 8.55
C ASP A 206 -20.22 2.71 8.83
N GLU A 207 -21.41 2.90 8.25
CA GLU A 207 -22.22 4.12 8.42
C GLU A 207 -22.64 4.39 9.88
N LYS A 208 -22.60 3.38 10.75
CA LYS A 208 -23.01 3.54 12.16
C LYS A 208 -21.84 3.85 13.09
N THR A 209 -20.61 3.56 12.64
CA THR A 209 -19.41 3.54 13.47
C THR A 209 -18.35 4.57 13.08
N LEU A 210 -18.26 4.98 11.81
CA LEU A 210 -17.18 5.85 11.30
C LEU A 210 -16.93 7.10 12.18
N PHE A 211 -17.93 7.95 12.35
CA PHE A 211 -17.78 9.20 13.11
C PHE A 211 -17.61 8.96 14.63
N LYS A 212 -18.16 7.87 15.16
CA LYS A 212 -17.94 7.47 16.56
C LYS A 212 -16.50 7.05 16.79
N TYR A 213 -15.90 6.31 15.85
CA TYR A 213 -14.50 5.93 15.92
C TYR A 213 -13.57 7.12 15.78
N ILE A 214 -13.86 8.05 14.86
CA ILE A 214 -13.09 9.30 14.74
C ILE A 214 -13.13 10.07 16.08
N THR A 215 -14.30 10.14 16.73
CA THR A 215 -14.44 10.76 18.06
C THR A 215 -13.60 10.04 19.11
N ILE A 216 -13.72 8.70 19.19
CA ILE A 216 -12.93 7.87 20.11
C ILE A 216 -11.43 8.07 19.92
N LEU A 217 -10.95 8.13 18.67
CA LEU A 217 -9.54 8.35 18.37
C LEU A 217 -9.08 9.75 18.77
N ASN A 218 -9.89 10.78 18.54
CA ASN A 218 -9.58 12.13 19.01
C ASN A 218 -9.58 12.22 20.54
N ASP A 219 -10.49 11.55 21.24
CA ASP A 219 -10.45 11.49 22.71
C ASP A 219 -9.17 10.80 23.21
N LEU A 220 -8.69 9.76 22.51
CA LEU A 220 -7.42 9.12 22.85
C LEU A 220 -6.23 10.08 22.69
N LYS A 221 -6.26 10.99 21.72
CA LYS A 221 -5.23 12.02 21.58
C LYS A 221 -5.15 12.92 22.82
N GLU A 222 -6.28 13.25 23.42
CA GLU A 222 -6.33 14.06 24.65
C GLU A 222 -5.89 13.26 25.88
N GLU A 223 -6.21 11.96 25.95
CA GLU A 223 -5.85 11.09 27.09
C GLU A 223 -4.38 10.65 27.09
N VAL A 224 -3.82 10.35 25.91
CA VAL A 224 -2.44 9.86 25.75
C VAL A 224 -1.67 10.66 24.68
N PRO A 225 -1.54 11.99 24.83
CA PRO A 225 -0.97 12.87 23.81
C PRO A 225 0.46 12.50 23.44
N ASN A 226 1.26 12.04 24.40
CA ASN A 226 2.66 11.63 24.17
C ASN A 226 2.79 10.44 23.21
N ILE A 227 1.78 9.56 23.16
CA ILE A 227 1.75 8.39 22.29
C ILE A 227 1.29 8.83 20.90
N ILE A 228 0.17 9.57 20.85
CA ILE A 228 -0.40 10.02 19.57
C ILE A 228 0.53 10.98 18.84
N SER A 229 1.29 11.82 19.55
CA SER A 229 2.28 12.73 18.94
C SER A 229 3.43 12.01 18.24
N ARG A 230 3.65 10.72 18.51
CA ARG A 230 4.65 9.89 17.82
C ARG A 230 4.09 9.13 16.63
N CYS A 231 2.78 9.19 16.39
CA CYS A 231 2.22 8.69 15.15
C CYS A 231 2.79 9.50 13.97
N ASN A 232 3.21 8.78 12.94
CA ASN A 232 3.69 9.36 11.70
C ASN A 232 2.50 9.74 10.82
N GLU A 233 2.79 10.36 9.67
CA GLU A 233 1.77 10.72 8.71
C GLU A 233 1.02 9.46 8.20
N PRO A 234 -0.29 9.56 7.93
CA PRO A 234 -1.05 8.46 7.34
C PRO A 234 -0.53 8.05 5.94
N PRO A 235 -0.91 6.85 5.45
CA PRO A 235 -0.51 6.39 4.12
C PRO A 235 -0.84 7.39 3.00
N LEU A 236 0.06 7.52 2.02
CA LEU A 236 0.02 8.58 0.99
C LEU A 236 -1.32 8.72 0.25
N LEU A 237 -1.97 7.58 -0.04
CA LEU A 237 -3.17 7.52 -0.87
C LEU A 237 -4.46 7.70 -0.07
N THR A 238 -4.39 8.15 1.16
CA THR A 238 -5.54 8.35 2.05
C THR A 238 -5.89 9.84 2.18
N MET A 239 -7.16 10.13 2.46
CA MET A 239 -7.55 11.45 2.92
C MET A 239 -7.02 11.65 4.33
N ARG A 240 -6.42 12.80 4.62
CA ARG A 240 -6.05 13.18 5.99
C ARG A 240 -7.27 13.74 6.70
N ILE A 241 -7.76 13.03 7.72
CA ILE A 241 -8.74 13.59 8.65
C ILE A 241 -8.06 14.61 9.55
N ASN A 242 -6.85 14.28 10.00
CA ASN A 242 -5.93 15.13 10.74
C ASN A 242 -4.50 14.63 10.48
N ASP A 243 -3.53 15.09 11.28
CA ASP A 243 -2.11 14.79 11.07
C ASP A 243 -1.72 13.31 11.24
N TRP A 244 -2.57 12.48 11.87
CA TRP A 244 -2.23 11.09 12.22
C TRP A 244 -3.31 10.06 11.87
N ILE A 245 -4.51 10.50 11.46
CA ILE A 245 -5.61 9.63 11.01
C ILE A 245 -5.83 9.80 9.51
N GLY A 246 -5.60 8.72 8.77
CA GLY A 246 -5.96 8.60 7.35
C GLY A 246 -7.33 7.95 7.17
N PHE A 247 -7.96 8.21 6.04
CA PHE A 247 -9.26 7.65 5.66
C PHE A 247 -9.27 7.16 4.22
N GLY A 248 -9.96 6.05 3.99
CA GLY A 248 -10.29 5.54 2.66
C GLY A 248 -11.64 4.82 2.67
N GLU A 249 -12.38 4.90 1.58
CA GLU A 249 -13.57 4.07 1.38
C GLU A 249 -13.18 2.65 0.98
N GLU A 250 -13.85 1.64 1.53
CA GLU A 250 -13.64 0.25 1.12
C GLU A 250 -13.96 0.09 -0.37
N PRO A 251 -13.05 -0.44 -1.20
CA PRO A 251 -13.35 -0.67 -2.61
C PRO A 251 -14.32 -1.84 -2.78
N ASN A 252 -15.06 -1.84 -3.90
CA ASN A 252 -15.94 -2.96 -4.25
C ASN A 252 -15.18 -4.29 -4.45
N GLU A 253 -13.93 -4.23 -4.91
CA GLU A 253 -13.07 -5.39 -5.13
C GLU A 253 -11.61 -5.16 -4.70
N GLY A 254 -11.02 -6.16 -4.04
CA GLY A 254 -9.61 -6.15 -3.63
C GLY A 254 -9.31 -5.25 -2.43
N SER A 255 -8.03 -4.92 -2.20
CA SER A 255 -7.64 -3.97 -1.16
C SER A 255 -7.64 -2.54 -1.70
N TYR A 256 -7.91 -1.57 -0.81
CA TYR A 256 -7.91 -0.13 -1.14
C TYR A 256 -6.67 0.30 -1.95
N THR A 257 -5.48 0.08 -1.40
CA THR A 257 -4.22 0.47 -2.05
C THR A 257 -4.06 -0.22 -3.41
N SER A 258 -4.36 -1.52 -3.52
CA SER A 258 -4.25 -2.26 -4.78
C SER A 258 -5.19 -1.73 -5.86
N ALA A 259 -6.42 -1.33 -5.50
CA ALA A 259 -7.36 -0.75 -6.45
C ALA A 259 -6.84 0.57 -7.01
N ARG A 260 -6.33 1.46 -6.14
CA ARG A 260 -5.81 2.79 -6.52
C ARG A 260 -4.49 2.70 -7.30
N ILE A 261 -3.62 1.73 -6.98
CA ILE A 261 -2.33 1.55 -7.66
C ILE A 261 -2.48 1.15 -9.12
N LYS A 262 -3.50 0.36 -9.48
CA LYS A 262 -3.75 -0.01 -10.88
C LYS A 262 -4.00 1.23 -11.75
N LEU A 263 -4.84 2.15 -11.26
CA LEU A 263 -5.11 3.44 -11.90
C LEU A 263 -3.84 4.30 -11.99
N LEU A 264 -3.08 4.40 -10.90
CA LEU A 264 -1.85 5.20 -10.85
C LEU A 264 -0.80 4.71 -11.84
N LYS A 265 -0.55 3.39 -11.89
CA LYS A 265 0.43 2.79 -12.82
C LYS A 265 0.10 3.15 -14.27
N ASN A 266 -1.15 2.92 -14.68
CA ASN A 266 -1.60 3.23 -16.04
C ASN A 266 -1.50 4.74 -16.34
N SER A 267 -1.92 5.57 -15.38
CA SER A 267 -1.90 7.03 -15.56
C SER A 267 -0.49 7.60 -15.70
N ILE A 268 0.47 7.08 -14.93
CA ILE A 268 1.88 7.46 -15.01
C ILE A 268 2.50 6.97 -16.32
N ASP A 269 2.32 5.69 -16.68
CA ASP A 269 2.83 5.11 -17.94
C ASP A 269 2.35 5.92 -19.16
N ASN A 270 1.05 6.22 -19.24
CA ASN A 270 0.51 7.00 -20.34
C ASN A 270 1.03 8.44 -20.35
N ALA A 271 1.21 9.06 -19.18
CA ALA A 271 1.66 10.43 -19.08
C ALA A 271 3.11 10.56 -19.56
N ILE A 272 4.01 9.69 -19.10
CA ILE A 272 5.42 9.74 -19.51
C ILE A 272 5.58 9.39 -21.00
N THR A 273 4.86 8.39 -21.50
CA THR A 273 4.89 8.03 -22.93
C THR A 273 4.46 9.20 -23.81
N LYS A 274 3.33 9.83 -23.49
CA LYS A 274 2.84 11.00 -24.23
C LYS A 274 3.82 12.17 -24.15
N TRP A 275 4.34 12.45 -22.96
CA TRP A 275 5.30 13.53 -22.74
C TRP A 275 6.58 13.34 -23.56
N ILE A 276 7.13 12.12 -23.59
CA ILE A 276 8.32 11.79 -24.40
C ILE A 276 8.05 12.00 -25.90
N ILE A 277 6.89 11.58 -26.40
CA ILE A 277 6.54 11.76 -27.81
C ILE A 277 6.45 13.25 -28.17
N GLU A 278 5.78 14.05 -27.34
CA GLU A 278 5.60 15.49 -27.55
C GLU A 278 6.91 16.28 -27.43
N ASN A 279 7.85 15.80 -26.61
CA ASN A 279 9.11 16.47 -26.31
C ASN A 279 10.34 15.75 -26.91
N GLN A 280 10.16 14.84 -27.87
CA GLN A 280 11.22 13.93 -28.35
C GLN A 280 12.54 14.63 -28.76
N ASP A 281 12.44 15.84 -29.31
CA ASP A 281 13.58 16.64 -29.78
C ASP A 281 14.08 17.66 -28.75
N LYS A 282 13.37 17.83 -27.64
CA LYS A 282 13.77 18.75 -26.57
C LYS A 282 15.08 18.26 -25.97
N ARG A 283 16.03 19.18 -25.87
CA ARG A 283 17.34 18.93 -25.26
C ARG A 283 17.27 19.28 -23.79
N LEU A 284 17.58 18.31 -22.95
CA LEU A 284 17.75 18.52 -21.51
C LEU A 284 19.23 18.34 -21.18
N THR A 285 19.72 19.09 -20.20
CA THR A 285 21.10 18.94 -19.74
C THR A 285 21.18 17.69 -18.87
N PHE A 286 21.77 16.62 -19.41
CA PHE A 286 21.95 15.34 -18.73
C PHE A 286 23.38 15.25 -18.19
N GLY A 287 23.63 15.83 -17.02
CA GLY A 287 24.98 15.92 -16.46
C GLY A 287 25.89 16.80 -17.32
N LYS A 288 26.96 16.23 -17.90
CA LYS A 288 27.84 16.94 -18.86
C LYS A 288 27.41 16.79 -20.32
N SER A 289 26.40 15.97 -20.60
CA SER A 289 25.98 15.62 -21.95
C SER A 289 24.74 16.40 -22.37
N ASN A 290 24.72 16.85 -23.61
CA ASN A 290 23.61 17.55 -24.23
C ASN A 290 22.99 16.62 -25.26
N PHE A 291 21.90 15.93 -24.92
CA PHE A 291 21.13 15.06 -25.82
C PHE A 291 19.69 15.57 -25.91
N SER A 292 19.04 15.37 -27.06
CA SER A 292 17.57 15.33 -27.09
C SER A 292 17.05 14.10 -26.35
N ILE A 293 15.79 14.09 -25.95
CA ILE A 293 15.19 12.96 -25.23
C ILE A 293 15.30 11.65 -26.02
N LYS A 294 15.00 11.66 -27.32
CA LYS A 294 15.13 10.46 -28.16
C LYS A 294 16.58 9.97 -28.23
N GLU A 295 17.54 10.88 -28.40
CA GLU A 295 18.97 10.53 -28.44
C GLU A 295 19.43 9.95 -27.09
N TYR A 296 18.98 10.53 -25.98
CA TYR A 296 19.31 10.04 -24.63
C TYR A 296 18.78 8.62 -24.40
N ILE A 297 17.51 8.37 -24.74
CA ILE A 297 16.90 7.04 -24.62
C ILE A 297 17.69 6.03 -25.46
N THR A 298 17.99 6.34 -26.72
CA THR A 298 18.79 5.47 -27.58
C THR A 298 20.18 5.21 -26.99
N ALA A 299 20.90 6.27 -26.62
CA ALA A 299 22.26 6.18 -26.11
C ALA A 299 22.34 5.34 -24.83
N LYS A 300 21.34 5.46 -23.96
CA LYS A 300 21.25 4.69 -22.72
C LYS A 300 21.00 3.21 -23.01
N SER A 301 20.06 2.88 -23.89
CA SER A 301 19.75 1.49 -24.26
C SER A 301 20.91 0.79 -24.95
N VAL A 302 21.63 1.48 -25.85
CA VAL A 302 22.84 0.92 -26.47
C VAL A 302 23.91 0.64 -25.42
N LYS A 303 24.08 1.55 -24.45
CA LYS A 303 25.05 1.38 -23.37
C LYS A 303 24.71 0.19 -22.47
N GLU A 304 23.45 0.06 -22.06
CA GLU A 304 23.00 -1.06 -21.23
C GLU A 304 23.23 -2.41 -21.91
N GLU A 305 22.86 -2.52 -23.19
CA GLU A 305 23.08 -3.75 -23.96
C GLU A 305 24.58 -4.04 -24.14
N PHE A 306 25.40 -3.00 -24.37
CA PHE A 306 26.87 -3.14 -24.38
C PHE A 306 27.40 -3.70 -23.05
N ASP A 307 26.95 -3.16 -21.93
CA ASP A 307 27.39 -3.59 -20.60
C ASP A 307 26.96 -5.04 -20.31
N ILE A 308 25.78 -5.46 -20.78
CA ILE A 308 25.30 -6.84 -20.72
C ILE A 308 26.19 -7.76 -21.56
N ILE A 309 26.39 -7.44 -22.84
CA ILE A 309 27.19 -8.26 -23.76
C ILE A 309 28.63 -8.39 -23.24
N LYS A 310 29.26 -7.27 -22.82
CA LYS A 310 30.62 -7.29 -22.23
C LYS A 310 30.69 -8.24 -21.05
N ARG A 311 29.74 -8.13 -20.11
CA ARG A 311 29.70 -8.96 -18.90
C ARG A 311 29.52 -10.45 -19.25
N GLU A 312 28.68 -10.76 -20.23
CA GLU A 312 28.46 -12.15 -20.66
C GLU A 312 29.70 -12.75 -21.34
N ILE A 313 30.36 -12.01 -22.26
CA ILE A 313 31.59 -12.47 -22.92
C ILE A 313 32.72 -12.65 -21.92
N MET A 314 32.90 -11.72 -20.98
CA MET A 314 33.92 -11.83 -19.93
C MET A 314 33.70 -13.05 -19.03
N ARG A 315 32.44 -13.38 -18.73
CA ARG A 315 32.08 -14.55 -17.92
C ARG A 315 32.22 -15.87 -18.69
N ASN A 316 31.89 -15.86 -19.98
CA ASN A 316 31.98 -17.01 -20.87
C ASN A 316 32.32 -16.55 -22.30
N PRO A 317 33.58 -16.71 -22.75
CA PRO A 317 34.01 -16.25 -24.07
C PRO A 317 33.20 -16.84 -25.23
N LYS A 318 32.57 -18.02 -25.08
CA LYS A 318 31.70 -18.60 -26.12
C LYS A 318 30.46 -17.76 -26.44
N CYS A 319 30.09 -16.82 -25.56
CA CYS A 319 29.03 -15.85 -25.83
C CYS A 319 29.34 -14.94 -27.02
N SER A 320 30.62 -14.76 -27.41
CA SER A 320 30.96 -13.97 -28.61
C SER A 320 30.30 -14.52 -29.88
N ILE A 321 30.17 -15.85 -29.99
CA ILE A 321 29.48 -16.54 -31.11
C ILE A 321 27.98 -16.23 -31.13
N ARG A 322 27.35 -16.04 -29.96
CA ARG A 322 25.93 -15.72 -29.84
C ARG A 322 25.65 -14.33 -30.38
N TYR A 323 26.48 -13.36 -30.02
CA TYR A 323 26.33 -11.95 -30.41
C TYR A 323 26.98 -11.61 -31.75
N GLY A 324 27.89 -12.46 -32.24
CA GLY A 324 28.69 -12.18 -33.43
C GLY A 324 29.66 -11.01 -33.20
N LEU A 325 30.05 -10.79 -31.94
CA LEU A 325 30.89 -9.67 -31.50
C LEU A 325 31.90 -10.19 -30.48
N GLU A 326 33.15 -9.77 -30.67
CA GLU A 326 34.21 -9.90 -29.68
C GLU A 326 34.24 -8.68 -28.74
N ILE A 327 34.91 -8.81 -27.60
CA ILE A 327 34.94 -7.72 -26.59
C ILE A 327 35.51 -6.40 -27.15
N ASN A 328 36.45 -6.49 -28.10
CA ASN A 328 37.09 -5.34 -28.74
C ASN A 328 36.19 -4.65 -29.77
N ASP A 329 35.15 -5.34 -30.26
CA ASP A 329 34.16 -4.76 -31.17
C ASP A 329 33.23 -3.79 -30.43
N LEU A 330 33.07 -3.95 -29.11
CA LEU A 330 32.21 -3.13 -28.24
C LEU A 330 32.89 -1.80 -27.85
N ASN A 331 33.30 -1.06 -28.88
CA ASN A 331 34.05 0.20 -28.84
C ASN A 331 33.18 1.43 -29.18
N SER A 332 33.80 2.61 -29.22
CA SER A 332 33.10 3.88 -29.51
C SER A 332 32.44 3.92 -30.88
N ASP A 333 33.05 3.29 -31.89
CA ASP A 333 32.60 3.39 -33.28
C ASP A 333 31.32 2.60 -33.46
N LEU A 334 31.27 1.36 -32.94
CA LEU A 334 30.05 0.57 -32.92
C LEU A 334 28.96 1.21 -32.06
N TYR A 335 29.33 1.83 -30.93
CA TYR A 335 28.38 2.55 -30.10
C TYR A 335 27.69 3.69 -30.86
N ILE A 336 28.47 4.49 -31.59
CA ILE A 336 27.96 5.61 -32.41
C ILE A 336 27.12 5.09 -33.58
N GLU A 337 27.59 4.04 -34.27
CA GLU A 337 26.85 3.35 -35.35
C GLU A 337 25.46 2.96 -34.86
N LEU A 338 25.38 2.21 -33.76
CA LEU A 338 24.11 1.76 -33.19
C LEU A 338 23.21 2.91 -32.76
N CYS A 339 23.76 3.96 -32.14
CA CYS A 339 22.97 5.13 -31.77
C CYS A 339 22.33 5.79 -33.00
N ASN A 340 23.08 5.96 -34.08
CA ASN A 340 22.59 6.56 -35.31
C ASN A 340 21.52 5.69 -36.00
N ASP A 341 21.71 4.37 -36.02
CA ASP A 341 20.78 3.44 -36.67
C ASP A 341 19.45 3.30 -35.90
N LEU A 342 19.50 3.41 -34.58
CA LEU A 342 18.36 3.11 -33.70
C LEU A 342 17.53 4.35 -33.35
N VAL A 343 18.09 5.56 -33.39
CA VAL A 343 17.43 6.77 -32.87
C VAL A 343 16.10 7.09 -33.55
N SER A 344 15.98 6.82 -34.85
CA SER A 344 14.75 7.05 -35.61
C SER A 344 13.63 6.05 -35.28
N GLN A 345 13.97 4.90 -34.67
CA GLN A 345 13.05 3.82 -34.37
C GLN A 345 12.48 3.90 -32.94
N VAL A 346 13.14 4.62 -32.03
CA VAL A 346 12.73 4.71 -30.61
C VAL A 346 11.31 5.27 -30.46
N ILE A 347 11.02 6.41 -31.08
CA ILE A 347 9.72 7.09 -30.88
C ILE A 347 8.56 6.32 -31.54
N PRO A 348 8.67 5.80 -32.79
CA PRO A 348 7.67 4.89 -33.34
C PRO A 348 7.39 3.70 -32.42
N ASN A 349 8.44 3.06 -31.90
CA ASN A 349 8.29 1.89 -31.04
C ASN A 349 7.63 2.22 -29.69
N ILE A 350 7.93 3.40 -29.10
CA ILE A 350 7.23 3.91 -27.91
C ILE A 350 5.74 4.08 -28.19
N LYS A 351 5.36 4.66 -29.35
CA LYS A 351 3.95 4.85 -29.73
C LYS A 351 3.20 3.52 -29.84
N ASP A 352 3.86 2.48 -30.32
CA ASP A 352 3.29 1.14 -30.49
C ASP A 352 3.36 0.28 -29.22
N ASN A 353 3.79 0.85 -28.08
CA ASN A 353 4.04 0.13 -26.82
C ASN A 353 5.03 -1.05 -26.97
N ASN A 354 5.94 -0.97 -27.93
CA ASN A 354 6.96 -1.98 -28.19
C ASN A 354 8.34 -1.49 -27.69
N TYR A 355 8.71 -1.82 -26.46
CA TYR A 355 9.90 -1.24 -25.82
C TYR A 355 11.24 -1.91 -26.16
N GLN A 356 11.29 -2.60 -27.30
CA GLN A 356 12.45 -3.36 -27.76
C GLN A 356 12.67 -3.15 -29.27
N ILE A 357 13.92 -2.85 -29.67
CA ILE A 357 14.32 -2.77 -31.09
C ILE A 357 15.25 -3.93 -31.42
N PRO A 358 14.89 -4.83 -32.36
CA PRO A 358 15.80 -5.83 -32.87
C PRO A 358 16.85 -5.20 -33.80
N TYR A 359 18.09 -5.66 -33.71
CA TYR A 359 19.18 -5.21 -34.58
C TYR A 359 20.01 -6.40 -35.04
N ASN A 360 20.41 -6.44 -36.31
CA ASN A 360 21.24 -7.52 -36.85
C ASN A 360 22.67 -7.03 -37.06
N LYS A 361 23.64 -7.69 -36.42
CA LYS A 361 25.07 -7.47 -36.64
C LYS A 361 25.73 -8.82 -36.90
N ASN A 362 26.53 -8.92 -37.97
CA ASN A 362 27.27 -10.15 -38.32
C ASN A 362 26.37 -11.41 -38.40
N GLY A 363 25.15 -11.27 -38.90
CA GLY A 363 24.17 -12.37 -39.00
C GLY A 363 23.57 -12.81 -37.65
N LYS A 364 23.82 -12.08 -36.57
CA LYS A 364 23.28 -12.32 -35.23
C LYS A 364 22.34 -11.20 -34.82
N LYS A 365 21.27 -11.59 -34.13
CA LYS A 365 20.22 -10.68 -33.68
C LYS A 365 20.49 -10.25 -32.23
N MET A 366 20.54 -8.94 -32.03
CA MET A 366 20.60 -8.27 -30.74
C MET A 366 19.26 -7.58 -30.47
N PHE A 367 18.99 -7.23 -29.21
CA PHE A 367 17.75 -6.57 -28.81
C PHE A 367 18.04 -5.42 -27.87
N PHE A 368 17.67 -4.20 -28.26
CA PHE A 368 17.86 -3.01 -27.44
C PHE A 368 16.57 -2.67 -26.71
N ASN A 369 16.58 -2.79 -25.38
CA ASN A 369 15.45 -2.45 -24.53
C ASN A 369 15.58 -1.02 -24.02
N PHE A 370 14.50 -0.25 -24.03
CA PHE A 370 14.53 1.17 -23.60
C PHE A 370 13.50 1.52 -22.52
N ASN A 371 12.87 0.49 -21.93
CA ASN A 371 11.95 0.67 -20.80
C ASN A 371 12.60 1.38 -19.61
N GLU A 372 13.80 0.99 -19.21
CA GLU A 372 14.49 1.61 -18.07
C GLU A 372 14.80 3.09 -18.35
N SER A 373 15.23 3.39 -19.57
CA SER A 373 15.54 4.75 -20.01
C SER A 373 14.32 5.69 -19.97
N ILE A 374 13.11 5.19 -20.22
CA ILE A 374 11.86 5.96 -20.07
C ILE A 374 11.66 6.43 -18.62
N TYR A 375 11.90 5.55 -17.64
CA TYR A 375 11.74 5.92 -16.23
C TYR A 375 12.93 6.73 -15.69
N GLU A 376 14.11 6.64 -16.31
CA GLU A 376 15.19 7.60 -16.07
C GLU A 376 14.81 9.00 -16.56
N VAL A 377 14.18 9.12 -17.73
CA VAL A 377 13.63 10.39 -18.22
C VAL A 377 12.58 10.93 -17.24
N LEU A 378 11.68 10.09 -16.71
CA LEU A 378 10.71 10.51 -15.69
C LEU A 378 11.39 11.03 -14.41
N ASP A 379 12.40 10.32 -13.89
CA ASP A 379 13.19 10.75 -12.73
C ASP A 379 13.86 12.11 -12.97
N MET A 380 14.36 12.35 -14.19
CA MET A 380 14.97 13.62 -14.57
C MET A 380 13.94 14.75 -14.64
N ILE A 381 12.78 14.51 -15.24
CA ILE A 381 11.68 15.48 -15.31
C ILE A 381 11.23 15.89 -13.91
N VAL A 382 11.06 14.92 -13.01
CA VAL A 382 10.59 15.17 -11.64
C VAL A 382 11.60 15.99 -10.82
N ARG A 383 12.89 15.93 -11.15
CA ARG A 383 13.94 16.76 -10.54
C ARG A 383 14.08 18.15 -11.17
N SER A 384 13.42 18.39 -12.30
CA SER A 384 13.49 19.67 -13.00
C SER A 384 12.32 20.57 -12.61
N ASP A 385 12.61 21.78 -12.12
CA ASP A 385 11.56 22.71 -11.69
C ASP A 385 10.62 23.13 -12.84
N THR A 386 11.12 23.15 -14.07
CA THR A 386 10.36 23.59 -15.25
C THR A 386 9.42 22.52 -15.80
N GLU A 387 9.89 21.29 -15.96
CA GLU A 387 9.13 20.20 -16.60
C GLU A 387 8.23 19.43 -15.63
N LYS A 388 8.56 19.44 -14.34
CA LYS A 388 7.83 18.71 -13.29
C LYS A 388 6.34 19.05 -13.27
N ASN A 389 5.99 20.33 -13.39
CA ASN A 389 4.59 20.75 -13.35
C ASN A 389 3.79 20.23 -14.54
N ASP A 390 4.38 20.23 -15.75
CA ASP A 390 3.71 19.73 -16.96
C ASP A 390 3.43 18.22 -16.86
N ILE A 391 4.40 17.42 -16.39
CA ILE A 391 4.15 15.97 -16.22
C ILE A 391 3.14 15.70 -15.10
N PHE A 392 3.14 16.48 -14.01
CA PHE A 392 2.18 16.32 -12.93
C PHE A 392 0.75 16.57 -13.42
N GLU A 393 0.53 17.62 -14.20
CA GLU A 393 -0.78 17.91 -14.79
C GLU A 393 -1.23 16.82 -15.77
N LYS A 394 -0.32 16.27 -16.59
CA LYS A 394 -0.64 15.13 -17.46
C LYS A 394 -1.02 13.88 -16.66
N ILE A 395 -0.32 13.59 -15.56
CA ILE A 395 -0.65 12.47 -14.68
C ILE A 395 -2.02 12.68 -14.04
N ARG A 396 -2.31 13.87 -13.51
CA ARG A 396 -3.64 14.21 -12.95
C ARG A 396 -4.75 14.09 -13.99
N GLY A 397 -4.52 14.61 -15.20
CA GLY A 397 -5.47 14.48 -16.30
C GLY A 397 -5.76 13.02 -16.65
N ASN A 398 -4.73 12.18 -16.70
CA ASN A 398 -4.90 10.75 -16.94
C ASN A 398 -5.61 10.03 -15.79
N ILE A 399 -5.35 10.41 -14.53
CA ILE A 399 -6.08 9.88 -13.37
C ILE A 399 -7.57 10.19 -13.54
N LYS A 400 -7.93 11.47 -13.72
CA LYS A 400 -9.33 11.90 -13.87
C LYS A 400 -10.03 11.20 -15.03
N ALA A 401 -9.37 11.11 -16.19
CA ALA A 401 -9.92 10.46 -17.38
C ALA A 401 -10.19 8.96 -17.18
N ASN A 402 -9.35 8.27 -16.40
CA ASN A 402 -9.41 6.82 -16.26
C ASN A 402 -10.13 6.36 -14.98
N SER A 403 -10.32 7.21 -13.96
CA SER A 403 -10.85 6.80 -12.64
C SER A 403 -12.14 5.98 -12.71
N LYS A 404 -13.09 6.36 -13.58
CA LYS A 404 -14.37 5.66 -13.74
C LYS A 404 -14.19 4.20 -14.17
N GLN A 405 -13.21 3.88 -15.03
CA GLN A 405 -12.92 2.51 -15.45
C GLN A 405 -12.49 1.62 -14.26
N TYR A 406 -11.94 2.23 -13.22
CA TYR A 406 -11.47 1.56 -12.02
C TYR A 406 -12.46 1.66 -10.84
N GLY A 407 -13.67 2.20 -11.06
CA GLY A 407 -14.67 2.39 -10.00
C GLY A 407 -14.25 3.40 -8.94
N ILE A 408 -13.45 4.41 -9.32
CA ILE A 408 -12.90 5.44 -8.43
C ILE A 408 -13.53 6.78 -8.78
N ASP A 409 -13.86 7.58 -7.77
CA ASP A 409 -14.29 8.97 -7.95
C ASP A 409 -13.15 9.79 -8.58
N ALA A 410 -13.41 10.38 -9.76
CA ALA A 410 -12.41 11.12 -10.51
C ALA A 410 -11.91 12.38 -9.80
N GLU A 411 -12.77 13.05 -9.04
CA GLU A 411 -12.44 14.32 -8.39
C GLU A 411 -11.83 14.10 -7.01
N LYS A 412 -12.28 13.08 -6.28
CA LYS A 412 -11.84 12.84 -4.90
C LYS A 412 -10.79 11.75 -4.76
N PHE A 413 -10.72 10.77 -5.67
CA PHE A 413 -9.80 9.60 -5.67
C PHE A 413 -9.91 8.63 -4.48
N ILE A 414 -10.28 9.14 -3.30
CA ILE A 414 -10.42 8.38 -2.05
C ILE A 414 -11.70 7.53 -2.05
N PHE A 415 -12.75 8.02 -2.71
CA PHE A 415 -14.05 7.37 -2.79
C PHE A 415 -14.20 6.51 -4.04
N ASN A 416 -15.14 5.59 -3.98
CA ASN A 416 -15.66 4.88 -5.13
C ASN A 416 -16.54 5.85 -5.96
N ASP A 417 -16.67 5.57 -7.25
CA ASP A 417 -17.38 6.46 -8.19
C ASP A 417 -18.87 6.62 -7.89
N ASP A 418 -19.47 5.67 -7.18
CA ASP A 418 -20.89 5.67 -6.78
C ASP A 418 -21.17 6.30 -5.41
N TYR A 419 -20.14 6.74 -4.68
CA TYR A 419 -20.26 7.17 -3.28
C TYR A 419 -21.24 8.32 -3.07
N LEU A 420 -21.13 9.37 -3.90
CA LEU A 420 -21.97 10.56 -3.77
C LEU A 420 -23.45 10.23 -4.03
N GLU A 421 -23.73 9.36 -4.98
CA GLU A 421 -25.10 8.90 -5.25
C GLU A 421 -25.65 8.07 -4.09
N ARG A 422 -24.83 7.18 -3.52
CA ARG A 422 -25.21 6.37 -2.36
C ARG A 422 -25.58 7.23 -1.16
N ILE A 423 -24.80 8.26 -0.83
CA ILE A 423 -25.09 9.13 0.31
C ILE A 423 -26.35 9.96 0.10
N LYS A 424 -26.55 10.50 -1.11
CA LYS A 424 -27.77 11.28 -1.42
C LYS A 424 -29.02 10.41 -1.28
N LYS A 425 -29.00 9.17 -1.78
CA LYS A 425 -30.11 8.22 -1.61
C LYS A 425 -30.38 7.90 -0.14
N THR A 426 -29.34 7.79 0.70
CA THR A 426 -29.52 7.61 2.14
C THR A 426 -30.13 8.84 2.81
N GLU A 427 -29.71 10.05 2.43
CA GLU A 427 -30.33 11.29 2.93
C GLU A 427 -31.82 11.39 2.58
N GLU A 428 -32.20 11.00 1.37
CA GLU A 428 -33.61 11.04 0.93
C GLU A 428 -34.47 10.08 1.75
N LYS A 429 -33.98 8.84 1.95
CA LYS A 429 -34.66 7.83 2.78
C LYS A 429 -34.78 8.20 4.26
N GLU A 430 -33.88 9.01 4.80
CA GLU A 430 -33.94 9.48 6.18
C GLU A 430 -34.90 10.68 6.37
N ARG A 431 -35.34 11.32 5.27
CA ARG A 431 -36.28 12.45 5.28
C ARG A 431 -37.74 12.03 5.03
N GLU A 432 -37.93 10.85 4.44
CA GLU A 432 -39.22 10.14 4.35
C GLU A 432 -39.55 9.43 5.67
#